data_AF-A0A946AXY6-F1
#
_entry.id   AF-A0A946AXY6-F1
#
_cell.length_a   1.000
_cell.length_b   1.000
_cell.length_c   1.000
_cell.angle_alpha   90.00
_cell.angle_beta   90.00
_cell.angle_gamma   90.00
#
_symmetry.space_group_name_H-M   'P 1'
#
loop_
_entity.id
_entity.type
_entity.pdbx_description
1 polymer ?
#
loop_
_entity_poly.entity_id
_entity_poly.type
_entity_poly.pdbx_seq_one_letter_code
_entity_poly.pdbx_strand_id
1 'polypeptide(L)'
;MSFNQYLINQMERAHADGTKFIVDQIDAFPKNKLVILDLGCGIGWTFDKILNGYKKTSVYSGFSGYEKTLEYYGIDIEDEKSVPEKISYQKMNLENTIFPFKDKTFDIVMSNQVIEHICNKDTFIKESNRVLKDDGVCITSTENIASFDNILSLMCGQEPLVQSTSHEFYTSSFLSPHFMKKKHGHL
;
A
#
# COMPACT_ATOMS: atom_id res chain seq x y z
N MET A 1 -7.21 19.12 -19.47
CA MET A 1 -7.25 17.99 -18.54
C MET A 1 -8.29 18.31 -17.48
N SER A 2 -9.27 17.43 -17.21
CA SER A 2 -10.26 17.68 -16.15
C SER A 2 -9.62 17.50 -14.77
N PHE A 3 -10.18 18.13 -13.74
CA PHE A 3 -9.70 17.99 -12.36
C PHE A 3 -9.71 16.53 -11.90
N ASN A 4 -10.76 15.78 -12.22
CA ASN A 4 -10.83 14.34 -11.90
C ASN A 4 -9.71 13.54 -12.58
N GLN A 5 -9.39 13.83 -13.84
CA GLN A 5 -8.27 13.17 -14.52
C GLN A 5 -6.93 13.51 -13.86
N TYR A 6 -6.77 14.73 -13.35
CA TYR A 6 -5.57 15.12 -12.61
C TYR A 6 -5.41 14.31 -11.33
N LEU A 7 -6.49 14.14 -10.55
CA LEU A 7 -6.45 13.36 -9.31
C LEU A 7 -6.15 11.88 -9.57
N ILE A 8 -6.78 11.27 -10.58
CA ILE A 8 -6.48 9.89 -10.98
C ILE A 8 -5.00 9.75 -11.32
N ASN A 9 -4.43 10.67 -12.10
CA ASN A 9 -3.02 10.65 -12.45
C ASN A 9 -2.09 10.88 -11.24
N GLN A 10 -2.53 11.64 -10.22
CA GLN A 10 -1.78 11.80 -8.97
C GLN A 10 -1.74 10.48 -8.18
N MET A 11 -2.89 9.81 -8.02
CA MET A 11 -2.99 8.52 -7.34
C MET A 11 -2.16 7.44 -8.03
N GLU A 12 -2.26 7.33 -9.36
CA GLU A 12 -1.46 6.38 -10.15
C GLU A 12 0.04 6.63 -9.99
N ARG A 13 0.47 7.90 -9.95
CA ARG A 13 1.87 8.27 -9.70
C ARG A 13 2.32 7.88 -8.29
N ALA A 14 1.53 8.19 -7.27
CA ALA A 14 1.86 7.83 -5.89
C ALA A 14 2.05 6.31 -5.72
N HIS A 15 1.15 5.50 -6.30
CA HIS A 15 1.30 4.05 -6.32
C HIS A 15 2.58 3.60 -7.04
N ALA A 16 2.90 4.20 -8.19
CA ALA A 16 4.07 3.86 -8.97
C ALA A 16 5.38 4.22 -8.25
N ASP A 17 5.44 5.41 -7.64
CA ASP A 17 6.61 5.89 -6.90
C ASP A 17 6.83 5.07 -5.62
N GLY A 18 5.77 4.75 -4.89
CA GLY A 18 5.82 3.85 -3.73
C GLY A 18 6.32 2.46 -4.11
N THR A 19 5.80 1.90 -5.20
CA THR A 19 6.27 0.61 -5.73
C THR A 19 7.74 0.66 -6.14
N LYS A 20 8.15 1.74 -6.82
CA LYS A 20 9.55 1.93 -7.21
C LYS A 20 10.46 1.97 -5.99
N PHE A 21 10.08 2.70 -4.94
CA PHE A 21 10.84 2.76 -3.70
C PHE A 21 10.99 1.38 -3.06
N ILE A 22 9.91 0.59 -2.98
CA ILE A 22 9.94 -0.78 -2.48
C ILE A 22 10.94 -1.63 -3.28
N VAL A 23 10.88 -1.58 -4.62
CA VAL A 23 11.79 -2.32 -5.49
C VAL A 23 13.25 -1.89 -5.25
N ASP A 24 13.51 -0.58 -5.18
CA ASP A 24 14.86 -0.07 -4.93
C ASP A 24 15.41 -0.55 -3.57
N GLN A 25 14.56 -0.64 -2.53
CA GLN A 25 14.96 -1.18 -1.21
C GLN A 25 15.24 -2.69 -1.26
N ILE A 26 14.41 -3.46 -1.98
CA ILE A 26 14.63 -4.90 -2.18
C ILE A 26 15.96 -5.14 -2.90
N ASP A 27 16.24 -4.37 -3.96
CA ASP A 27 17.48 -4.46 -4.73
C ASP A 27 18.70 -4.14 -3.88
N ALA A 28 18.65 -3.04 -3.12
CA ALA A 28 19.75 -2.61 -2.25
C ALA A 28 19.99 -3.51 -1.03
N PHE A 29 19.04 -4.39 -0.68
CA PHE A 29 19.18 -5.26 0.49
C PHE A 29 20.41 -6.19 0.36
N PRO A 30 21.22 -6.41 1.40
CA PRO A 30 22.48 -7.15 1.26
C PRO A 30 22.33 -8.67 1.03
N LYS A 31 21.17 -9.25 1.36
CA LYS A 31 20.91 -10.69 1.23
C LYS A 31 20.41 -11.06 -0.16
N ASN A 32 20.85 -12.24 -0.65
CA ASN A 32 20.39 -12.83 -1.92
C ASN A 32 19.11 -13.64 -1.79
N LYS A 33 18.81 -14.19 -0.61
CA LYS A 33 17.51 -14.81 -0.33
C LYS A 33 16.75 -13.91 0.64
N LEU A 34 15.54 -13.52 0.26
CA LEU A 34 14.67 -12.66 1.07
C LEU A 34 13.34 -13.34 1.30
N VAL A 35 12.85 -13.23 2.54
CA VAL A 35 11.49 -13.58 2.92
C VAL A 35 10.71 -12.28 3.11
N ILE A 36 9.68 -12.07 2.29
CA ILE A 36 8.93 -10.81 2.20
C ILE A 36 7.48 -11.05 2.63
N LEU A 37 6.94 -10.15 3.45
CA LEU A 37 5.52 -10.07 3.79
C LEU A 37 4.91 -8.79 3.22
N ASP A 38 3.85 -8.93 2.44
CA ASP A 38 3.06 -7.84 1.88
C ASP A 38 1.70 -7.75 2.58
N LEU A 39 1.50 -6.68 3.34
CA LEU A 39 0.29 -6.41 4.13
C LEU A 39 -0.67 -5.52 3.34
N GLY A 40 -1.78 -6.10 2.92
CA GLY A 40 -2.72 -5.54 1.95
C GLY A 40 -2.23 -5.77 0.52
N CYS A 41 -1.87 -7.01 0.19
CA CYS A 41 -1.29 -7.34 -1.11
C CYS A 41 -2.28 -7.22 -2.29
N GLY A 42 -3.57 -7.12 -2.00
CA GLY A 42 -4.66 -7.10 -2.98
C GLY A 42 -4.52 -8.24 -3.98
N ILE A 43 -4.62 -7.93 -5.26
CA ILE A 43 -4.45 -8.88 -6.36
C ILE A 43 -2.99 -9.09 -6.80
N GLY A 44 -2.01 -8.62 -6.01
CA GLY A 44 -0.58 -8.83 -6.29
C GLY A 44 0.05 -7.80 -7.23
N TRP A 45 -0.47 -6.57 -7.32
CA TRP A 45 0.12 -5.51 -8.17
C TRP A 45 1.59 -5.23 -7.83
N THR A 46 1.90 -5.04 -6.55
CA THR A 46 3.28 -4.80 -6.07
C THR A 46 4.17 -5.99 -6.39
N PHE A 47 3.69 -7.21 -6.14
CA PHE A 47 4.38 -8.45 -6.47
C PHE A 47 4.72 -8.55 -7.96
N ASP A 48 3.75 -8.30 -8.84
CA ASP A 48 3.96 -8.33 -10.29
C ASP A 48 5.01 -7.31 -10.75
N LYS A 49 5.05 -6.13 -10.11
CA LYS A 49 6.07 -5.11 -10.40
C LYS A 49 7.45 -5.49 -9.89
N ILE A 50 7.54 -6.10 -8.70
CA ILE A 50 8.78 -6.67 -8.18
C ILE A 50 9.29 -7.76 -9.13
N LEU A 51 8.43 -8.66 -9.59
CA LEU A 51 8.83 -9.77 -10.45
C LEU A 51 9.16 -9.39 -11.89
N ASN A 52 8.48 -8.39 -12.46
CA ASN A 52 8.68 -8.02 -13.86
C ASN A 52 9.59 -6.82 -14.04
N GLY A 53 10.00 -6.19 -12.93
CA GLY A 53 10.73 -4.94 -12.92
C GLY A 53 9.95 -3.81 -13.58
N TYR A 54 10.22 -2.57 -13.20
CA TYR A 54 9.84 -1.45 -14.04
C TYR A 54 10.72 -1.46 -15.31
N LYS A 55 10.24 -2.20 -16.33
CA LYS A 55 10.72 -2.50 -17.71
C LYS A 55 11.29 -3.92 -17.89
N LYS A 56 10.63 -4.70 -18.78
CA LYS A 56 11.10 -5.83 -19.61
C LYS A 56 12.31 -6.58 -18.99
N THR A 57 12.20 -7.80 -18.46
CA THR A 57 11.88 -9.03 -19.21
C THR A 57 11.40 -10.17 -18.29
N SER A 58 10.63 -11.05 -18.89
CA SER A 58 10.10 -12.36 -18.46
C SER A 58 10.80 -13.16 -17.34
N VAL A 59 9.94 -13.67 -16.45
CA VAL A 59 9.93 -14.99 -15.79
C VAL A 59 11.08 -15.26 -14.81
N TYR A 60 10.77 -15.06 -13.52
CA TYR A 60 11.56 -15.40 -12.32
C TYR A 60 12.81 -14.56 -12.01
N SER A 61 13.06 -13.47 -12.73
CA SER A 61 14.16 -12.53 -12.41
C SER A 61 13.84 -11.11 -12.88
N GLY A 62 12.99 -10.40 -12.15
CA GLY A 62 12.81 -8.95 -12.28
C GLY A 62 13.84 -8.22 -11.43
N PHE A 63 15.11 -8.37 -11.78
CA PHE A 63 16.24 -7.87 -10.98
C PHE A 63 17.08 -6.89 -11.77
N SER A 64 17.40 -5.75 -11.16
CA SER A 64 18.52 -4.92 -11.59
C SER A 64 19.85 -5.62 -11.22
N GLY A 65 20.26 -6.63 -11.99
CA GLY A 65 21.65 -7.11 -12.03
C GLY A 65 22.15 -8.02 -10.89
N TYR A 66 21.30 -8.51 -9.98
CA TYR A 66 21.66 -9.49 -8.94
C TYR A 66 20.68 -10.67 -8.95
N GLU A 67 21.14 -11.92 -8.75
CA GLU A 67 20.23 -13.06 -8.63
C GLU A 67 19.70 -13.12 -7.19
N LYS A 68 18.52 -12.52 -6.91
CA LYS A 68 17.82 -12.79 -5.65
C LYS A 68 16.68 -13.77 -5.79
N THR A 69 16.55 -14.59 -4.76
CA THR A 69 15.42 -15.48 -4.56
C THR A 69 14.46 -14.85 -3.55
N LEU A 70 13.21 -14.69 -3.94
CA LEU A 70 12.16 -14.12 -3.10
C LEU A 70 11.20 -15.21 -2.66
N GLU A 71 10.95 -15.29 -1.36
CA GLU A 71 9.87 -16.05 -0.76
C GLU A 71 8.80 -15.04 -0.31
N TYR A 72 7.66 -15.01 -1.01
CA TYR A 72 6.69 -13.92 -0.90
C TYR A 72 5.40 -14.38 -0.24
N TYR A 73 5.00 -13.67 0.81
CA TYR A 73 3.78 -13.89 1.57
C TYR A 73 2.89 -12.67 1.42
N GLY A 74 1.59 -12.90 1.25
CA GLY A 74 0.59 -11.84 1.11
C GLY A 74 -0.53 -12.01 2.11
N ILE A 75 -0.93 -10.93 2.77
CA ILE A 75 -2.17 -10.88 3.55
C ILE A 75 -3.09 -9.83 2.93
N ASP A 76 -4.37 -10.17 2.79
CA ASP A 76 -5.41 -9.19 2.49
C ASP A 76 -6.74 -9.57 3.15
N ILE A 77 -7.67 -8.62 3.27
CA ILE A 77 -9.02 -8.88 3.77
C ILE A 77 -9.90 -9.54 2.70
N GLU A 78 -9.54 -9.37 1.43
CA GLU A 78 -10.27 -9.89 0.27
C GLU A 78 -10.05 -11.41 0.05
N ASP A 79 -10.80 -12.02 -0.88
CA ASP A 79 -10.57 -13.42 -1.27
C ASP A 79 -9.39 -13.55 -2.24
N GLU A 80 -8.69 -14.69 -2.23
CA GLU A 80 -7.53 -15.02 -3.08
C GLU A 80 -7.81 -15.06 -4.60
N LYS A 81 -9.06 -14.85 -5.04
CA LYS A 81 -9.55 -15.17 -6.41
C LYS A 81 -8.76 -14.53 -7.56
N SER A 82 -7.85 -13.60 -7.29
CA SER A 82 -7.00 -12.94 -8.28
C SER A 82 -5.53 -12.81 -7.86
N VAL A 83 -5.11 -13.53 -6.82
CA VAL A 83 -3.73 -13.50 -6.32
C VAL A 83 -2.88 -14.50 -7.11
N PRO A 84 -1.69 -14.12 -7.61
CA PRO A 84 -0.78 -15.06 -8.27
C PRO A 84 -0.44 -16.27 -7.39
N GLU A 85 -0.46 -17.49 -7.95
CA GLU A 85 -0.17 -18.77 -7.24
C GLU A 85 1.19 -18.81 -6.53
N LYS A 86 2.11 -17.91 -6.90
CA LYS A 86 3.45 -17.80 -6.32
C LYS A 86 3.48 -17.06 -4.99
N ILE A 87 2.39 -16.38 -4.63
CA ILE A 87 2.25 -15.70 -3.35
C ILE A 87 1.67 -16.71 -2.36
N SER A 88 2.35 -16.89 -1.22
CA SER A 88 1.78 -17.59 -0.09
C SER A 88 0.73 -16.70 0.57
N TYR A 89 -0.51 -16.80 0.09
CA TYR A 89 -1.61 -15.91 0.44
C TYR A 89 -2.34 -16.32 1.72
N GLN A 90 -2.80 -15.33 2.47
CA GLN A 90 -3.69 -15.52 3.59
C GLN A 90 -4.74 -14.42 3.71
N LYS A 91 -6.00 -14.83 3.69
CA LYS A 91 -7.12 -13.94 4.01
C LYS A 91 -7.16 -13.65 5.51
N MET A 92 -7.01 -12.38 5.90
CA MET A 92 -7.02 -11.95 7.29
C MET A 92 -7.28 -10.44 7.44
N ASN A 93 -7.98 -10.05 8.50
CA ASN A 93 -8.11 -8.65 8.90
C ASN A 93 -6.90 -8.24 9.77
N LEU A 94 -6.15 -7.24 9.30
CA LEU A 94 -4.90 -6.76 9.90
C LEU A 94 -5.08 -5.95 11.21
N GLU A 95 -6.28 -5.54 11.58
CA GLU A 95 -6.53 -4.64 12.72
C GLU A 95 -6.60 -5.36 14.07
N ASN A 96 -7.16 -6.57 14.08
CA ASN A 96 -7.66 -7.21 15.30
C ASN A 96 -7.17 -8.65 15.46
N THR A 97 -6.10 -9.02 14.76
CA THR A 97 -5.56 -10.38 14.80
C THR A 97 -4.05 -10.38 14.92
N ILE A 98 -3.53 -11.39 15.61
CA ILE A 98 -2.10 -11.70 15.64
C ILE A 98 -1.75 -12.32 14.29
N PHE A 99 -0.69 -11.82 13.66
CA PHE A 99 -0.24 -12.36 12.39
C PHE A 99 0.21 -13.81 12.59
N PRO A 100 -0.21 -14.74 11.73
CA PRO A 100 -0.03 -16.19 11.88
C PRO A 100 1.40 -16.63 11.49
N PHE A 101 2.38 -15.80 11.83
CA PHE A 101 3.79 -16.01 11.59
C PHE A 101 4.55 -15.97 12.91
N LYS A 102 5.68 -16.66 12.93
CA LYS A 102 6.58 -16.64 14.09
C LYS A 102 7.28 -15.29 14.17
N ASP A 103 7.74 -14.96 15.37
CA ASP A 103 8.59 -13.79 15.58
C ASP A 103 9.83 -13.87 14.68
N LYS A 104 10.30 -12.72 14.17
CA LYS A 104 11.54 -12.61 13.39
C LYS A 104 11.61 -13.53 12.16
N THR A 105 10.51 -13.62 11.41
CA THR A 105 10.39 -14.46 10.21
C THR A 105 10.83 -13.73 8.93
N PHE A 106 10.51 -12.44 8.78
CA PHE A 106 10.64 -11.73 7.52
C PHE A 106 11.84 -10.81 7.48
N ASP A 107 12.53 -10.78 6.33
CA ASP A 107 13.58 -9.79 6.04
C ASP A 107 12.96 -8.44 5.69
N ILE A 108 11.81 -8.45 5.01
CA ILE A 108 11.07 -7.25 4.64
C ILE A 108 9.60 -7.43 4.98
N VAL A 109 9.03 -6.48 5.70
CA VAL A 109 7.57 -6.34 5.87
C VAL A 109 7.18 -5.07 5.14
N MET A 110 6.23 -5.14 4.23
CA MET A 110 5.81 -3.98 3.44
C MET A 110 4.30 -3.80 3.39
N SER A 111 3.88 -2.56 3.14
CA SER A 111 2.47 -2.20 3.03
C SER A 111 2.35 -0.89 2.26
N ASN A 112 1.70 -0.92 1.10
CA ASN A 112 1.64 0.21 0.17
C ASN A 112 0.21 0.76 0.09
N GLN A 113 -0.03 1.95 0.66
CA GLN A 113 -1.35 2.61 0.70
C GLN A 113 -2.44 1.77 1.40
N VAL A 114 -2.13 1.26 2.60
CA VAL A 114 -3.05 0.39 3.37
C VAL A 114 -3.21 0.88 4.81
N ILE A 115 -2.14 1.37 5.44
CA ILE A 115 -2.13 1.76 6.86
C ILE A 115 -3.14 2.88 7.19
N GLU A 116 -3.46 3.73 6.21
CA GLU A 116 -4.51 4.77 6.29
C GLU A 116 -5.90 4.18 6.53
N HIS A 117 -6.17 2.99 5.98
CA HIS A 117 -7.46 2.30 6.10
C HIS A 117 -7.57 1.47 7.39
N ILE A 118 -6.44 1.21 8.06
CA ILE A 118 -6.38 0.47 9.32
C ILE A 118 -6.82 1.38 10.48
N CYS A 119 -7.92 1.03 11.14
CA CYS A 119 -8.43 1.72 12.31
C CYS A 119 -7.48 1.56 13.51
N ASN A 120 -7.14 0.30 13.84
CA ASN A 120 -6.22 -0.02 14.93
C ASN A 120 -4.78 -0.19 14.42
N LYS A 121 -4.09 0.93 14.24
CA LYS A 121 -2.69 0.97 13.76
C LYS A 121 -1.71 0.35 14.75
N ASP A 122 -2.02 0.34 16.05
CA ASP A 122 -1.13 -0.19 17.08
C ASP A 122 -0.90 -1.70 16.91
N THR A 123 -1.97 -2.46 16.64
CA THR A 123 -1.84 -3.90 16.35
C THR A 123 -1.00 -4.13 15.10
N PHE A 124 -1.31 -3.41 14.02
CA PHE A 124 -0.57 -3.49 12.76
C PHE A 124 0.93 -3.24 12.98
N ILE A 125 1.30 -2.13 13.62
CA ILE A 125 2.71 -1.77 13.85
C ILE A 125 3.41 -2.79 14.77
N LYS A 126 2.75 -3.22 15.86
CA LYS A 126 3.32 -4.19 16.80
C LYS A 126 3.57 -5.53 16.13
N GLU A 127 2.61 -6.02 15.34
CA GLU A 127 2.73 -7.30 14.66
C GLU A 127 3.73 -7.25 13.50
N SER A 128 3.74 -6.16 12.72
CA SER A 128 4.78 -5.92 11.71
C SER A 128 6.17 -5.94 12.33
N ASN A 129 6.37 -5.29 13.49
CA ASN A 129 7.64 -5.32 14.21
C ASN A 129 7.99 -6.72 14.73
N ARG A 130 7.02 -7.42 15.36
CA ARG A 130 7.21 -8.77 15.91
C ARG A 130 7.70 -9.76 14.87
N VAL A 131 7.07 -9.77 13.69
CA VAL A 131 7.40 -10.73 12.62
C VAL A 131 8.65 -10.33 11.83
N LEU A 132 9.14 -9.10 11.97
CA LEU A 132 10.35 -8.62 11.31
C LEU A 132 11.60 -9.16 12.03
N LYS A 133 12.60 -9.56 11.26
CA LYS A 133 13.94 -9.90 11.80
C LYS A 133 14.61 -8.66 12.39
N ASP A 134 15.58 -8.89 13.28
CA ASP A 134 16.34 -7.80 13.90
C ASP A 134 17.11 -6.94 12.86
N ASP A 135 17.49 -7.53 11.73
CA ASP A 135 18.15 -6.88 10.59
C ASP A 135 17.19 -6.61 9.42
N GLY A 136 15.89 -6.80 9.64
CA GLY A 136 14.85 -6.58 8.64
C GLY A 136 14.46 -5.12 8.51
N VAL A 137 13.74 -4.81 7.43
CA VAL A 137 13.21 -3.47 7.18
C VAL A 137 11.69 -3.51 7.04
N CYS A 138 11.01 -2.56 7.68
CA CYS A 138 9.59 -2.29 7.45
C CYS A 138 9.45 -1.14 6.46
N ILE A 139 8.74 -1.36 5.35
CA ILE A 139 8.49 -0.36 4.31
C ILE A 139 7.00 -0.08 4.22
N THR A 140 6.56 1.08 4.69
CA THR A 140 5.15 1.48 4.60
C THR A 140 5.00 2.80 3.85
N SER A 141 3.95 2.89 3.04
CA SER A 141 3.53 4.13 2.39
C SER A 141 2.08 4.45 2.78
N THR A 142 1.78 5.74 2.80
CA THR A 142 0.45 6.27 3.11
C THR A 142 0.25 7.61 2.41
N GLU A 143 -0.98 8.07 2.29
CA GLU A 143 -1.29 9.36 1.69
C GLU A 143 -0.75 10.53 2.54
N ASN A 144 -0.13 11.50 1.87
CA ASN A 144 0.31 12.73 2.53
C ASN A 144 -0.87 13.71 2.66
N ILE A 145 -1.50 13.75 3.83
CA ILE A 145 -2.57 14.69 4.16
C ILE A 145 -2.13 16.15 3.97
N ALA A 146 -0.84 16.45 4.16
CA ALA A 146 -0.26 17.78 3.97
C ALA A 146 0.26 18.05 2.53
N SER A 147 -0.17 17.25 1.54
CA SER A 147 0.17 17.52 0.14
C SER A 147 -0.34 18.90 -0.31
N PHE A 148 0.33 19.50 -1.29
CA PHE A 148 -0.03 20.81 -1.80
C PHE A 148 -1.49 20.86 -2.30
N ASP A 149 -1.95 19.78 -2.94
CA ASP A 149 -3.32 19.65 -3.43
C ASP A 149 -4.34 19.67 -2.27
N ASN A 150 -4.04 18.98 -1.17
CA ASN A 150 -4.89 18.99 0.03
C ASN A 150 -4.89 20.35 0.74
N ILE A 151 -3.73 21.00 0.84
CA ILE A 151 -3.63 22.35 1.41
C ILE A 151 -4.45 23.34 0.58
N LEU A 152 -4.37 23.26 -0.75
CA LEU A 152 -5.15 24.12 -1.64
C LEU A 152 -6.66 23.84 -1.53
N SER A 153 -7.04 22.56 -1.42
CA SER A 153 -8.41 22.15 -1.16
C SER A 153 -8.95 22.79 0.13
N LEU A 154 -8.18 22.68 1.22
CA LEU A 154 -8.49 23.29 2.51
C LEU A 154 -8.59 24.82 2.43
N MET A 155 -7.68 25.48 1.71
CA MET A 155 -7.74 26.94 1.48
C MET A 155 -9.01 27.35 0.72
N CYS A 156 -9.54 26.47 -0.12
CA CYS A 156 -10.81 26.65 -0.82
C CYS A 156 -12.02 26.22 0.03
N GLY A 157 -11.86 25.90 1.32
CA GLY A 157 -12.96 25.44 2.17
C GLY A 157 -13.49 24.05 1.80
N GLN A 158 -12.70 23.25 1.10
CA GLN A 158 -12.97 21.86 0.77
C GLN A 158 -12.20 20.92 1.71
N GLU A 159 -12.68 19.69 1.89
CA GLU A 159 -12.01 18.65 2.68
C GLU A 159 -10.76 18.16 1.93
N PRO A 160 -9.78 17.56 2.63
CA PRO A 160 -8.64 16.94 1.98
C PRO A 160 -9.12 15.91 0.95
N LEU A 161 -8.53 15.90 -0.24
CA LEU A 161 -8.98 15.07 -1.36
C LEU A 161 -8.74 13.58 -1.13
N VAL A 162 -7.74 13.30 -0.29
CA VAL A 162 -7.26 11.96 0.06
C VAL A 162 -8.10 11.33 1.18
N GLN A 163 -8.78 12.14 2.00
CA GLN A 163 -9.49 11.65 3.17
C GLN A 163 -10.95 12.09 3.16
N SER A 164 -11.84 11.11 3.25
CA SER A 164 -13.27 11.35 3.30
C SER A 164 -13.78 11.11 4.72
N THR A 165 -14.34 12.13 5.35
CA THR A 165 -14.84 12.06 6.74
C THR A 165 -16.13 11.24 6.85
N SER A 166 -16.90 11.15 5.76
CA SER A 166 -18.13 10.37 5.68
C SER A 166 -18.26 9.75 4.30
N HIS A 167 -18.69 8.49 4.25
CA HIS A 167 -19.03 7.81 2.99
C HIS A 167 -20.31 8.37 2.35
N GLU A 168 -21.17 9.04 3.13
CA GLU A 168 -22.49 9.49 2.66
C GLU A 168 -22.59 11.00 2.44
N PHE A 169 -21.78 11.79 3.13
CA PHE A 169 -21.90 13.25 3.14
C PHE A 169 -20.56 13.92 2.86
N TYR A 170 -20.58 14.99 2.08
CA TYR A 170 -19.49 15.97 2.05
C TYR A 170 -19.55 16.78 3.35
N THR A 171 -18.43 16.84 4.05
CA THR A 171 -18.32 17.60 5.30
C THR A 171 -17.77 19.02 5.09
N SER A 172 -17.50 19.37 3.84
CA SER A 172 -16.92 20.64 3.42
C SER A 172 -17.62 21.20 2.18
N SER A 173 -17.78 22.52 2.10
CA SER A 173 -18.26 23.21 0.90
C SER A 173 -17.70 24.62 0.88
N PHE A 174 -17.39 25.09 -0.34
CA PHE A 174 -16.80 26.39 -0.65
C PHE A 174 -17.56 27.58 -0.01
N LEU A 175 -18.87 27.44 0.27
CA LEU A 175 -19.75 28.54 0.69
C LEU A 175 -20.80 28.19 1.77
N SER A 176 -20.86 26.96 2.28
CA SER A 176 -21.89 26.62 3.27
C SER A 176 -21.51 25.43 4.16
N PRO A 177 -21.66 25.52 5.49
CA PRO A 177 -21.39 24.40 6.40
C PRO A 177 -22.45 23.29 6.36
N HIS A 178 -23.28 23.22 5.31
CA HIS A 178 -24.34 22.23 5.20
C HIS A 178 -23.83 20.93 4.58
N PHE A 179 -24.14 19.81 5.23
CA PHE A 179 -23.89 18.46 4.73
C PHE A 179 -24.54 18.28 3.36
N MET A 180 -23.73 18.11 2.31
CA MET A 180 -24.24 17.72 0.99
C MET A 180 -24.13 16.21 0.83
N LYS A 181 -25.22 15.53 0.51
CA LYS A 181 -25.20 14.08 0.27
C LYS A 181 -24.34 13.76 -0.95
N LYS A 182 -23.38 12.84 -0.80
CA LYS A 182 -22.60 12.30 -1.92
C LYS A 182 -23.58 11.59 -2.88
N LYS A 183 -23.59 11.97 -4.16
CA LYS A 183 -24.35 11.19 -5.16
C LYS A 183 -23.71 9.81 -5.23
N HIS A 184 -24.50 8.75 -4.99
CA HIS A 184 -24.02 7.38 -5.13
C HIS A 184 -23.55 7.16 -6.57
N GLY A 185 -22.25 6.91 -6.74
CA GLY A 185 -21.57 6.74 -8.01
C GLY A 185 -20.28 7.55 -8.05
N HIS A 186 -19.14 6.85 -8.11
CA HIS A 186 -17.75 7.33 -7.98
C HIS A 186 -17.36 7.54 -6.50
N LEU A 187 -16.50 6.75 -5.87
CA LEU A 187 -15.42 5.86 -6.31
C LEU A 187 -15.68 4.39 -5.95
#